data_AF-A0A956KS46-F1
#
_entry.id   AF-A0A956KS46-F1
#
_cell.length_a   1.000
_cell.length_b   1.000
_cell.length_c   1.000
_cell.angle_alpha   90.00
_cell.angle_beta   90.00
_cell.angle_gamma   90.00
#
_symmetry.space_group_name_H-M   'P 1'
#
loop_
_entity.id
_entity.type
_entity.pdbx_description
1 polymer ?
#
loop_
_entity_poly.entity_id
_entity_poly.type
_entity_poly.pdbx_seq_one_letter_code
_entity_poly.pdbx_strand_id
1 'polypeptide(L)' 'MPDIWSEALHGLEPRLDKQTFDMWLRPIRLSGVEGDLLELRAPNRFLKEWFETHYLDL' A
#
# COMPACT_ATOMS: atom_id res chain seq x y z
N MET A 1 7.13 8.29 -14.71
CA MET A 1 6.99 6.82 -14.67
C MET A 1 6.18 6.51 -13.42
N PRO A 2 5.15 5.66 -13.49
CA PRO A 2 4.48 5.18 -12.29
C PRO A 2 5.54 4.50 -11.40
N ASP A 3 5.50 4.84 -10.12
CA ASP A 3 6.35 4.20 -9.12
C ASP A 3 5.88 2.76 -8.87
N ILE A 4 6.77 1.92 -8.34
CA ILE A 4 6.50 0.50 -8.10
C ILE A 4 5.30 0.26 -7.18
N TRP A 5 5.00 1.20 -6.27
CA TRP A 5 3.82 1.12 -5.42
C TRP A 5 2.53 1.38 -6.20
N SER A 6 2.53 2.38 -7.10
CA SER A 6 1.41 2.61 -8.03
C SER A 6 1.11 1.39 -8.91
N GLU A 7 2.14 0.68 -9.38
CA GLU A 7 1.96 -0.59 -10.12
C GLU A 7 1.40 -1.71 -9.23
N ALA A 8 1.89 -1.83 -8.00
CA ALA A 8 1.35 -2.79 -7.02
C ALA A 8 -0.13 -2.49 -6.72
N LEU A 9 -0.51 -1.22 -6.57
CA LEU A 9 -1.88 -0.79 -6.35
C LEU A 9 -2.80 -1.18 -7.52
N HIS A 10 -2.36 -1.01 -8.78
CA HIS A 10 -3.14 -1.49 -9.94
C HIS A 10 -3.34 -3.00 -9.94
N GLY A 11 -2.35 -3.78 -9.50
CA GLY A 11 -2.48 -5.23 -9.36
C GLY A 11 -3.41 -5.67 -8.22
N LEU A 12 -3.50 -4.85 -7.17
CA LEU A 12 -4.35 -5.11 -6.00
C LEU A 12 -5.80 -4.63 -6.19
N GLU A 13 -6.03 -3.56 -6.94
CA GLU A 13 -7.35 -2.98 -7.21
C GLU A 13 -8.41 -4.01 -7.67
N PRO A 14 -8.14 -4.91 -8.64
CA PRO A 14 -9.13 -5.91 -9.06
C PRO A 14 -9.29 -7.08 -8.08
N ARG A 15 -8.39 -7.24 -7.11
CA ARG A 15 -8.38 -8.35 -6.14
C ARG A 15 -9.10 -8.01 -4.84
N LEU A 16 -9.48 -6.75 -4.66
CA LEU A 16 -10.02 -6.21 -3.41
C LEU A 16 -11.32 -5.46 -3.68
N ASP A 17 -12.18 -5.38 -2.67
CA ASP A 17 -13.35 -4.51 -2.73
C ASP A 17 -12.92 -3.04 -2.86
N LYS A 18 -13.61 -2.30 -3.73
CA LYS A 18 -13.33 -0.89 -4.02
C LYS A 18 -13.30 -0.02 -2.76
N GLN A 19 -14.20 -0.29 -1.81
CA GLN A 19 -14.24 0.41 -0.52
C GLN A 19 -12.97 0.14 0.30
N THR A 20 -12.51 -1.11 0.34
CA THR A 20 -11.30 -1.51 1.07
C THR A 20 -10.07 -0.89 0.42
N PHE A 21 -9.98 -0.92 -0.90
CA PHE A 21 -8.89 -0.29 -1.64
C PHE A 21 -8.84 1.22 -1.41
N ASP A 22 -9.96 1.93 -1.57
CA ASP A 22 -10.03 3.38 -1.42
C ASP A 22 -9.77 3.85 0.02
N MET A 23 -10.19 3.08 1.02
CA MET A 23 -10.04 3.45 2.42
C MET A 23 -8.67 3.09 3.00
N TRP A 24 -8.09 1.95 2.61
CA TRP A 24 -6.88 1.41 3.26
C TRP A 24 -5.62 1.51 2.41
N LEU A 25 -5.71 1.27 1.10
CA LEU A 25 -4.52 1.22 0.22
C LEU A 25 -4.26 2.54 -0.48
N ARG A 26 -5.31 3.17 -1.01
CA ARG A 26 -5.22 4.45 -1.73
C ARG A 26 -4.53 5.59 -0.97
N PRO A 27 -4.70 5.77 0.36
CA PRO A 27 -4.02 6.84 1.08
C PRO A 27 -2.56 6.50 1.45
N ILE A 28 -2.13 5.23 1.27
CA ILE A 28 -0.72 4.85 1.43
C ILE A 28 0.06 5.35 0.21
N ARG A 29 1.18 6.01 0.47
CA ARG A 29 2.05 6.57 -0.55
C ARG A 29 3.47 6.04 -0.41
N LEU A 30 4.15 5.88 -1.52
CA LEU A 30 5.58 5.61 -1.53
C LEU A 30 6.33 6.86 -1.03
N SER A 31 7.09 6.70 0.03
CA SER A 31 7.94 7.73 0.64
C SER A 31 9.36 7.68 0.11
N GLY A 32 9.86 6.48 -0.20
CA GLY A 32 11.21 6.27 -0.67
C GLY A 32 11.43 4.84 -1.16
N VAL A 33 12.51 4.64 -1.92
CA VAL A 33 13.00 3.33 -2.34
C VAL A 33 14.50 3.30 -2.04
N GLU A 34 14.92 2.37 -1.20
CA GLU A 34 16.33 2.17 -0.84
C GLU A 34 16.75 0.75 -1.18
N GLY A 35 17.36 0.59 -2.36
CA GLY A 35 17.73 -0.73 -2.88
C GLY A 35 16.49 -1.62 -3.05
N ASP A 36 16.41 -2.68 -2.25
CA ASP A 36 15.30 -3.64 -2.25
C ASP A 36 14.22 -3.30 -1.20
N LEU A 37 14.35 -2.18 -0.48
CA LEU A 37 13.39 -1.73 0.52
C LEU A 37 12.49 -0.62 -0.04
N LEU A 38 11.18 -0.81 0.13
CA LEU A 38 10.16 0.17 -0.19
C LEU A 38 9.66 0.83 1.10
N GLU A 39 9.89 2.14 1.23
CA GLU A 39 9.33 2.90 2.33
C GLU A 39 7.93 3.40 1.98
N LEU A 40 6.92 2.88 2.67
CA LEU A 40 5.53 3.30 2.52
C LEU A 40 5.11 4.19 3.69
N ARG A 41 4.42 5.29 3.38
CA ARG A 41 3.85 6.21 4.36
C ARG A 41 2.33 6.06 4.40
N ALA A 42 1.83 5.63 5.55
CA ALA A 42 0.42 5.67 5.88
C ALA A 42 0.05 7.01 6.55
N PRO A 43 -1.19 7.52 6.36
CA PRO A 43 -1.64 8.77 6.98
C PRO A 43 -1.82 8.65 8.50
N ASN A 44 -2.02 7.44 9.03
CA ASN A 44 -2.16 7.19 10.45
C ASN A 44 -1.69 5.77 10.80
N ARG A 45 -1.54 5.51 12.11
CA ARG A 45 -1.08 4.23 12.65
C ARG A 45 -2.05 3.08 12.37
N PHE A 46 -3.36 3.33 12.38
CA PHE A 46 -4.36 2.28 12.14
C PHE A 46 -4.27 1.69 10.72
N LEU A 47 -4.07 2.54 9.70
CA LEU A 47 -3.86 2.06 8.33
C LEU A 47 -2.57 1.27 8.19
N LYS A 48 -1.51 1.72 8.89
CA LYS A 48 -0.24 1.01 8.93
C LYS A 48 -0.44 -0.40 9.52
N GLU A 49 -1.05 -0.51 10.70
CA GLU A 49 -1.27 -1.80 11.37
C GLU A 49 -2.17 -2.73 10.55
N TRP A 50 -3.22 -2.20 9.94
CA TRP A 50 -4.09 -2.96 9.03
C TRP A 50 -3.28 -3.50 7.84
N PHE A 51 -2.50 -2.63 7.18
CA PHE A 51 -1.68 -3.05 6.05
C PHE A 51 -0.65 -4.11 6.46
N GLU A 52 0.01 -3.91 7.61
CA GLU A 52 0.99 -4.86 8.13
C GLU A 52 0.36 -6.24 8.40
N THR A 53 -0.80 -6.27 9.05
CA THR A 53 -1.53 -7.51 9.35
C THR A 53 -2.01 -8.24 8.10
N HIS A 54 -2.40 -7.50 7.06
CA HIS A 54 -2.98 -8.06 5.84
C HIS A 54 -1.96 -8.45 4.76
N TYR A 55 -0.79 -7.80 4.72
CA TYR A 55 0.16 -7.94 3.62
C TYR A 55 1.62 -8.18 4.06
N LEU A 56 1.99 -7.94 5.32
CA LEU A 56 3.37 -8.15 5.79
C LEU A 56 3.60 -9.56 6.35
N ASP A 57 2.54 -10.23 6.81
CA ASP A 57 2.56 -11.59 7.34
C ASP A 57 2.46 -12.69 6.26
N LEU A 58 2.66 -12.36 4.98
CA LEU A 58 2.41 -13.22 3.81
C LEU A 58 3.69 -13.79 3.18
#